data_AF-A0A2D6ETG7-F1
#
_entry.id   AF-A0A2D6ETG7-F1
#
_cell.length_a   1.000
_cell.length_b   1.000
_cell.length_c   1.000
_cell.angle_alpha   90.00
_cell.angle_beta   90.00
_cell.angle_gamma   90.00
#
_symmetry.space_group_name_H-M   'P 1'
#
loop_
_entity.id
_entity.type
_entity.pdbx_description
1 polymer ?
#
loop_
_entity_poly.entity_id
_entity_poly.type
_entity_poly.pdbx_seq_one_letter_code
_entity_poly.pdbx_strand_id
1 'polypeptide(L)'
;MAMLQNIKDEDTSAVAVFVSPHGFGHAARAAGVLESLYEIDPSIQYEIFTKIPPWFFKNSLSKAFSYHPLETDIGFVQETPFRENFLKTKNV
;
A
#
# COMPACT_ATOMS: atom_id res chain seq x y z
N MET A 1 -2.66 -47.57 -2.74
CA MET A 1 -2.63 -46.43 -1.80
C MET A 1 -1.38 -45.62 -2.06
N ALA A 2 -1.47 -44.61 -2.91
CA ALA A 2 -0.49 -43.54 -2.98
C ALA A 2 -1.31 -42.26 -3.19
N MET A 3 -1.49 -41.47 -2.13
CA MET A 3 -1.94 -40.09 -2.28
C MET A 3 -0.74 -39.30 -2.76
N LEU A 4 -0.70 -39.00 -4.06
CA LEU A 4 0.08 -37.87 -4.56
C LEU A 4 -0.68 -36.63 -4.09
N GLN A 5 -0.24 -36.05 -2.97
CA GLN A 5 -0.65 -34.71 -2.59
C GLN A 5 -0.13 -33.78 -3.69
N ASN A 6 -1.06 -33.21 -4.46
CA ASN A 6 -0.79 -32.15 -5.39
C ASN A 6 -0.10 -31.01 -4.62
N ILE A 7 1.20 -30.87 -4.81
CA ILE A 7 1.92 -29.64 -4.51
C ILE A 7 1.39 -28.65 -5.55
N LYS A 8 0.27 -28.00 -5.25
CA LYS A 8 0.01 -26.71 -5.84
C LYS A 8 1.11 -25.83 -5.26
N ASP A 9 1.91 -25.21 -6.11
CA ASP A 9 2.60 -23.99 -5.71
C ASP A 9 1.54 -23.15 -4.99
N GLU A 10 1.72 -22.88 -3.69
CA GLU A 10 0.83 -22.00 -2.97
C GLU A 10 0.96 -20.65 -3.66
N ASP A 11 0.03 -20.36 -4.57
CA ASP A 11 -0.03 -19.13 -5.33
C ASP A 11 -0.23 -18.00 -4.32
N THR A 12 0.90 -17.48 -3.84
CA THR A 12 0.93 -16.59 -2.70
C THR A 12 0.41 -15.26 -3.21
N SER A 13 -0.88 -15.03 -3.02
CA SER A 13 -1.54 -13.82 -3.51
C SER A 13 -0.95 -12.62 -2.78
N ALA A 14 -0.47 -11.64 -3.53
CA ALA A 14 0.12 -10.42 -2.99
C ALA A 14 -0.57 -9.19 -3.56
N VAL A 15 -0.73 -8.16 -2.74
CA VAL A 15 -1.27 -6.86 -3.14
C VAL A 15 -0.21 -5.79 -2.95
N ALA A 16 0.07 -5.06 -4.03
CA ALA A 16 0.91 -3.87 -4.00
C ALA A 16 0.05 -2.63 -3.67
N VAL A 17 0.47 -1.86 -2.67
CA VAL A 17 -0.29 -0.74 -2.11
C VAL A 17 0.53 0.53 -2.21
N PHE A 18 0.14 1.43 -3.11
CA PHE A 18 0.82 2.71 -3.31
C PHE A 18 0.06 3.82 -2.58
N VAL A 19 0.69 4.45 -1.58
CA VAL A 19 0.04 5.45 -0.72
C VAL A 19 0.82 6.75 -0.76
N SER A 20 0.19 7.84 -1.21
CA SER A 20 0.82 9.17 -1.27
C SER A 20 1.10 9.75 0.13
N PRO A 21 2.28 10.38 0.35
CA PRO A 21 2.70 10.85 1.67
C PRO A 21 2.25 12.28 2.03
N HIS A 22 1.16 12.79 1.46
CA HIS A 22 0.65 14.17 1.71
C HIS A 22 -0.15 14.31 3.02
N GLY A 23 0.29 13.61 4.08
CA GLY A 23 -0.38 13.46 5.38
C GLY A 23 -0.91 12.05 5.64
N PHE A 24 -1.37 11.78 6.87
CA PHE A 24 -1.77 10.41 7.28
C PHE A 24 -3.17 9.98 6.83
N GLY A 25 -3.99 10.88 6.26
CA GLY A 25 -5.37 10.55 5.88
C GLY A 25 -5.47 9.46 4.79
N HIS A 26 -4.55 9.47 3.82
CA HIS A 26 -4.47 8.45 2.78
C HIS A 26 -4.02 7.11 3.37
N ALA A 27 -3.01 7.14 4.25
CA ALA A 27 -2.51 5.96 4.95
C ALA A 27 -3.57 5.32 5.87
N ALA A 28 -4.35 6.12 6.60
CA ALA A 28 -5.41 5.62 7.48
C ALA A 28 -6.51 4.88 6.70
N ARG A 29 -6.95 5.43 5.57
CA ARG A 29 -7.93 4.77 4.70
C ARG A 29 -7.37 3.49 4.08
N ALA A 30 -6.12 3.53 3.60
CA ALA A 30 -5.45 2.35 3.07
C ALA A 30 -5.34 1.25 4.14
N ALA A 31 -4.95 1.59 5.37
CA ALA A 31 -4.88 0.64 6.48
C ALA A 31 -6.24 -0.02 6.76
N GLY A 32 -7.34 0.73 6.77
CA GLY A 32 -8.68 0.15 6.95
C GLY A 32 -9.09 -0.83 5.84
N VAL A 33 -8.70 -0.56 4.59
CA VAL A 33 -8.91 -1.50 3.47
C VAL A 33 -8.08 -2.77 3.68
N LEU A 34 -6.81 -2.63 4.09
CA LEU A 34 -5.92 -3.77 4.33
C LEU A 34 -6.37 -4.63 5.53
N GLU A 35 -6.92 -4.03 6.59
CA GLU A 35 -7.55 -4.80 7.67
C GLU A 35 -8.80 -5.53 7.17
N SER A 36 -9.62 -4.88 6.35
CA SER A 36 -10.79 -5.55 5.76
C SER A 36 -10.39 -6.73 4.86
N LEU A 37 -9.29 -6.60 4.11
CA LEU A 37 -8.73 -7.70 3.32
C LEU A 37 -8.17 -8.82 4.19
N TYR A 38 -7.58 -8.49 5.34
CA TYR A 38 -7.08 -9.48 6.29
C TYR A 38 -8.23 -10.35 6.84
N GLU A 39 -9.38 -9.75 7.15
CA GLU A 39 -10.56 -10.49 7.60
C GLU A 39 -11.14 -11.41 6.51
N ILE A 40 -10.93 -11.08 5.23
CA ILE A 40 -11.39 -11.89 4.09
C ILE A 40 -10.42 -13.04 3.83
N ASP A 41 -9.13 -12.75 3.76
CA ASP A 41 -8.07 -13.73 3.51
C ASP A 41 -6.74 -13.31 4.16
N PRO A 42 -6.41 -13.91 5.32
CA PRO A 42 -5.15 -13.66 6.02
C PRO A 42 -3.89 -14.05 5.24
N SER A 43 -3.99 -14.86 4.19
CA SER A 43 -2.84 -15.35 3.41
C SER A 43 -2.26 -14.29 2.48
N ILE A 44 -3.04 -13.25 2.13
CA ILE A 44 -2.63 -12.21 1.19
C ILE A 44 -1.45 -11.41 1.74
N GLN A 45 -0.35 -11.33 1.00
CA GLN A 45 0.83 -10.56 1.39
C GLN A 45 0.70 -9.08 0.99
N TYR A 46 1.20 -8.18 1.83
CA TYR A 46 1.11 -6.74 1.60
C TYR A 46 2.48 -6.14 1.27
N GLU A 47 2.56 -5.50 0.11
CA GLU A 47 3.74 -4.78 -0.35
C GLU A 47 3.42 -3.28 -0.38
N ILE A 48 3.83 -2.54 0.66
CA ILE A 48 3.45 -1.14 0.86
C ILE A 48 4.54 -0.19 0.33
N PHE A 49 4.17 0.65 -0.64
CA PHE A 49 5.04 1.62 -1.29
C PHE A 49 4.63 3.05 -0.90
N THR A 50 5.44 3.70 -0.05
CA THR A 50 5.15 5.05 0.45
C THR A 50 6.34 5.64 1.20
N LYS A 51 6.32 6.96 1.46
CA LYS A 51 7.22 7.60 2.45
C LYS A 51 6.56 7.85 3.81
N ILE A 52 5.31 7.44 4.01
CA ILE A 52 4.70 7.45 5.34
C ILE A 52 5.49 6.53 6.28
N PRO A 53 5.85 6.98 7.49
CA PRO A 53 6.69 6.20 8.38
C PRO A 53 6.14 4.79 8.67
N PRO A 54 6.99 3.73 8.66
CA PRO A 54 6.55 2.35 8.90
C PRO A 54 5.80 2.14 10.22
N TRP A 55 6.10 2.95 11.25
CA TRP A 55 5.42 2.85 12.56
C TRP A 55 3.91 3.05 12.43
N PHE A 56 3.44 3.82 11.44
CA PHE A 56 2.03 4.07 11.23
C PHE A 56 1.29 2.77 10.90
N PHE A 57 1.79 2.04 9.90
CA PHE A 57 1.20 0.77 9.48
C PHE A 57 1.41 -0.34 10.52
N LYS A 58 2.56 -0.38 11.19
CA LYS A 58 2.80 -1.31 12.31
C LYS A 58 1.80 -1.16 13.45
N ASN A 59 1.33 0.06 13.69
CA ASN A 59 0.32 0.34 14.72
C ASN A 59 -1.12 0.20 14.22
N SER A 60 -1.32 0.06 12.91
CA SER A 60 -2.64 0.07 12.27
C SER A 60 -3.05 -1.26 11.67
N LEU A 61 -2.10 -2.16 11.39
CA LEU A 61 -2.34 -3.45 10.74
C LEU A 61 -2.15 -4.62 11.70
N SER A 62 -3.02 -5.61 11.60
CA SER A 62 -3.00 -6.84 12.40
C SER A 62 -1.94 -7.85 11.95
N LYS A 63 -1.32 -7.64 10.78
CA LYS A 63 -0.28 -8.51 10.22
C LYS A 63 0.97 -7.77 9.74
N ALA A 64 2.04 -8.55 9.54
CA ALA A 64 3.27 -8.06 8.94
C ALA A 64 3.07 -7.69 7.45
N PHE A 65 3.92 -6.78 6.98
CA PHE A 65 3.94 -6.28 5.62
C PHE A 65 5.38 -5.96 5.20
N SER A 66 5.62 -6.01 3.90
CA SER A 66 6.84 -5.51 3.29
C SER A 66 6.72 -4.00 3.07
N TYR A 67 7.77 -3.25 3.40
CA TYR A 67 7.78 -1.79 3.30
C TYR A 67 8.82 -1.32 2.30
N HIS A 68 8.38 -0.49 1.36
CA HIS A 68 9.20 0.06 0.29
C HIS A 68 9.11 1.59 0.35
N PRO A 69 10.18 2.29 0.79
CA PRO A 69 10.20 3.74 0.77
C PRO A 69 10.15 4.25 -0.66
N LEU A 70 8.98 4.75 -1.09
CA LEU A 70 8.75 5.27 -2.44
C LEU A 70 8.02 6.62 -2.36
N GLU A 71 8.56 7.62 -3.05
CA GLU A 71 7.79 8.85 -3.33
C GLU A 71 6.71 8.49 -4.33
N THR A 72 5.49 8.35 -3.85
CA THR A 72 4.29 8.14 -4.65
C THR A 72 3.60 9.48 -4.82
N ASP A 73 2.90 9.67 -5.94
CA ASP A 73 2.06 10.87 -6.14
C ASP A 73 2.86 12.19 -6.10
N ILE A 74 3.88 12.24 -6.97
CA ILE A 74 4.56 13.48 -7.40
C ILE A 74 3.56 14.55 -7.86
N GLY A 75 2.36 14.13 -8.28
CA GLY A 75 1.19 14.96 -8.53
C GLY A 75 1.46 16.14 -9.47
N PHE A 76 0.59 17.14 -9.39
CA PHE A 76 0.91 18.50 -9.80
C PHE A 76 0.99 19.38 -8.55
N VAL A 77 1.86 20.40 -8.54
CA VAL A 77 1.80 21.43 -7.53
C VAL A 77 0.49 22.20 -7.73
N GLN A 78 -0.49 21.98 -6.85
CA GLN A 78 -1.77 22.67 -6.90
C GLN A 78 -1.68 23.97 -6.09
N GLU A 79 -2.02 25.11 -6.72
CA GLU A 79 -2.15 26.38 -6.01
C GLU A 79 -3.50 26.47 -5.30
N THR A 80 -4.53 25.84 -5.86
CA THR A 80 -5.87 25.71 -5.30
C THR A 80 -6.46 24.34 -5.65
N PRO A 81 -7.57 23.90 -5.02
CA PRO A 81 -8.21 22.61 -5.35
C PRO A 81 -8.60 22.42 -6.82
N PHE A 82 -8.73 23.52 -7.59
CA PHE A 82 -9.14 23.50 -9.00
C PHE A 82 -8.07 24.10 -9.94
N ARG A 83 -6.84 24.35 -9.47
CA ARG A 83 -5.78 24.96 -10.28
C ARG A 83 -4.42 24.31 -10.02
N GLU A 84 -3.94 23.56 -11.01
CA GLU A 84 -2.55 23.11 -11.05
C GLU A 84 -1.56 24.19 -11.54
N ASN A 85 -0.31 24.10 -11.07
CA ASN A 85 0.83 24.88 -11.54
C ASN A 85 1.85 23.94 -12.19
N PHE A 86 1.70 23.78 -13.50
CA PHE A 86 2.57 22.97 -14.35
C PHE A 86 4.06 23.34 -14.26
N LEU A 87 4.39 24.63 -14.04
CA LEU A 87 5.79 25.08 -13.97
C LEU A 87 6.46 24.70 -12.64
N LYS A 88 5.69 24.57 -11.56
CA LYS A 88 6.18 24.12 -10.26
C LYS A 88 6.11 22.60 -10.09
N THR A 89 5.25 21.92 -10.84
CA THR A 89 5.25 20.47 -10.92
C THR A 89 6.57 20.01 -11.52
N LYS A 90 7.36 19.26 -10.75
CA LYS A 90 8.59 18.66 -11.27
C LYS A 90 8.19 17.52 -12.21
N ASN A 91 8.55 17.65 -13.47
CA ASN A 91 8.74 16.50 -14.34
C ASN A 91 9.92 15.72 -13.75
N VAL A 92 9.62 14.60 -13.11
CA VAL A 92 10.65 13.58 -12.82
C VAL A 92 11.09 12.92 -14.12
#